data_AF-A0AAX1QGR5-F1
#
_entry.id   AF-A0AAX1QGR5-F1
#
_cell.length_a   1.000
_cell.length_b   1.000
_cell.length_c   1.000
_cell.angle_alpha   90.00
_cell.angle_beta   90.00
_cell.angle_gamma   90.00
#
_symmetry.space_group_name_H-M   'P 1'
#
loop_
_entity.id
_entity.type
_entity.pdbx_description
1 polymer ?
#
loop_
_entity_poly.entity_id
_entity_poly.type
_entity_poly.pdbx_seq_one_letter_code
_entity_poly.pdbx_strand_id
1 'polypeptide(L)'
;MENIMMLPASYCVMNEEEMTYTTGGASAIQAIAAWVFPPYAWLAGVNAIRDYRKKNPDTWTQDGLDYFANDMGKSVSNFLYDFACASWVLGTSATGIGLVINAAIILL
;
A
#
# COMPACT_ATOMS: atom_id res chain seq x y z
N MET A 1 -22.80 -48.11 -12.16
CA MET A 1 -23.36 -46.83 -11.67
C MET A 1 -22.43 -46.34 -10.58
N GLU A 2 -21.61 -45.35 -10.90
CA GLU A 2 -20.64 -44.76 -9.97
C GLU A 2 -21.38 -43.87 -8.96
N ASN A 3 -21.17 -44.14 -7.67
CA ASN A 3 -21.69 -43.29 -6.60
C ASN A 3 -20.59 -42.28 -6.24
N ILE A 4 -20.61 -41.14 -6.95
CA ILE A 4 -19.71 -40.01 -6.70
C ILE A 4 -20.10 -39.34 -5.38
N MET A 5 -19.38 -39.67 -4.31
CA MET A 5 -19.39 -38.88 -3.08
C MET A 5 -18.65 -37.57 -3.34
N MET A 6 -19.39 -36.49 -3.61
CA MET A 6 -18.86 -35.13 -3.64
C MET A 6 -18.51 -34.70 -2.22
N LEU A 7 -17.32 -35.06 -1.76
CA LEU A 7 -16.65 -34.38 -0.65
C LEU A 7 -15.92 -33.17 -1.27
N PRO A 8 -16.25 -31.92 -0.89
CA PRO A 8 -15.58 -30.76 -1.44
C PRO A 8 -14.09 -30.85 -1.10
N ALA A 9 -13.32 -30.83 -2.18
CA ALA A 9 -11.88 -30.72 -2.31
C ALA A 9 -11.11 -30.32 -1.05
N SER A 10 -10.05 -31.08 -0.82
CA SER A 10 -8.78 -30.54 -0.35
C SER A 10 -8.77 -30.16 1.13
N TYR A 11 -8.75 -31.18 1.99
CA TYR A 11 -8.00 -31.08 3.24
C TYR A 11 -6.49 -31.04 2.90
N CYS A 12 -6.05 -29.96 2.25
CA CYS A 12 -4.68 -29.49 2.40
C CYS A 12 -4.62 -28.93 3.82
N VAL A 13 -4.36 -29.81 4.79
CA VAL A 13 -3.69 -29.37 6.01
C VAL A 13 -2.47 -28.60 5.53
N MET A 14 -2.53 -27.29 5.65
CA MET A 14 -1.41 -26.40 5.41
C MET A 14 -0.26 -26.94 6.27
N ASN A 15 0.76 -27.47 5.62
CA ASN A 15 1.99 -27.87 6.28
C ASN A 15 2.55 -26.61 6.95
N GLU A 16 3.12 -26.74 8.15
CA GLU A 16 3.62 -25.61 8.97
C GLU A 16 4.72 -24.78 8.26
N GLU A 17 5.18 -25.20 7.07
CA GLU A 17 6.11 -24.47 6.20
C GLU A 17 5.49 -23.38 5.32
N GLU A 18 4.16 -23.30 5.20
CA GLU A 18 3.48 -22.18 4.50
C GLU A 18 2.83 -21.19 5.49
N MET A 19 3.38 -21.14 6.71
CA MET A 19 3.19 -20.02 7.64
C MET A 19 4.11 -18.86 7.26
N THR A 20 3.95 -18.31 6.05
CA THR A 20 4.49 -16.97 5.79
C THR A 20 3.57 -15.99 6.51
N TYR A 21 3.91 -15.65 7.75
CA TYR A 21 3.36 -14.51 8.48
C TYR A 21 3.47 -13.26 7.58
N THR A 22 2.41 -12.95 6.84
CA THR A 22 2.27 -11.67 6.15
C THR A 22 1.14 -10.91 6.83
N THR A 23 1.45 -10.47 8.05
CA THR A 23 0.64 -9.55 8.84
C THR A 23 0.46 -8.24 8.06
N GLY A 24 -0.65 -8.08 7.35
CA GLY A 24 -1.23 -6.79 6.92
C GLY A 24 -0.27 -5.70 6.40
N GLY A 25 0.71 -6.05 5.56
CA GLY A 25 1.76 -5.13 5.07
C GLY A 25 2.07 -5.28 3.57
N ALA A 26 2.80 -4.31 3.01
CA ALA A 26 3.25 -4.33 1.62
C ALA A 26 4.18 -5.51 1.37
N SER A 27 3.98 -6.24 0.27
CA SER A 27 4.87 -7.35 -0.09
C SER A 27 6.21 -6.85 -0.61
N ALA A 28 7.26 -7.66 -0.49
CA ALA A 28 8.59 -7.30 -1.00
C ALA A 28 8.57 -6.97 -2.51
N ILE A 29 7.70 -7.63 -3.27
CA ILE A 29 7.49 -7.38 -4.70
C ILE A 29 6.88 -5.99 -4.91
N GLN A 30 5.89 -5.59 -4.11
CA GLN A 30 5.30 -4.26 -4.19
C GLN A 30 6.30 -3.17 -3.83
N ALA A 31 7.12 -3.39 -2.80
CA ALA A 31 8.20 -2.47 -2.44
C ALA A 31 9.16 -2.27 -3.62
N ILE A 32 9.66 -3.36 -4.24
CA ILE A 32 10.53 -3.29 -5.42
C ILE A 32 9.84 -2.58 -6.59
N ALA A 33 8.57 -2.91 -6.86
CA ALA A 33 7.81 -2.27 -7.93
C ALA A 33 7.66 -0.76 -7.72
N ALA A 34 7.50 -0.30 -6.46
CA ALA A 34 7.40 1.12 -6.14
C ALA A 34 8.72 1.87 -6.40
N TRP A 35 9.87 1.20 -6.27
CA TRP A 35 11.17 1.81 -6.59
C TRP A 35 11.42 1.90 -8.11
N VAL A 36 11.09 0.83 -8.85
CA VAL A 36 11.50 0.68 -10.26
C VAL A 36 10.46 1.25 -11.23
N PHE A 37 9.20 1.39 -10.82
CA PHE A 37 8.12 1.88 -11.68
C PHE A 37 7.45 3.14 -11.11
N PRO A 38 7.96 4.34 -11.48
CA PRO A 38 7.52 5.62 -10.92
C PRO A 38 6.01 5.90 -11.01
N PRO A 39 5.31 5.61 -12.13
CA PRO A 39 3.87 5.86 -12.22
C PRO A 39 3.04 5.07 -11.21
N TYR A 40 3.45 3.83 -10.90
CA TYR A 40 2.77 3.00 -9.90
C TYR A 40 2.94 3.56 -8.50
N ALA A 41 4.17 3.88 -8.11
CA ALA A 41 4.47 4.40 -6.79
C ALA A 41 3.83 5.78 -6.54
N TRP A 42 3.86 6.63 -7.56
CA TRP A 42 3.18 7.93 -7.51
C TRP A 42 1.68 7.74 -7.29
N LEU A 43 1.00 6.96 -8.14
CA LEU A 43 -0.45 6.71 -8.01
C LEU A 43 -0.80 6.06 -6.67
N ALA A 44 -0.02 5.09 -6.21
CA ALA A 44 -0.22 4.47 -4.91
C ALA A 44 -0.10 5.50 -3.77
N GLY A 45 0.93 6.35 -3.81
CA GLY A 45 1.16 7.40 -2.82
C GLY A 45 0.04 8.45 -2.77
N VAL A 46 -0.37 9.04 -3.91
CA VAL A 46 -1.47 10.02 -3.91
C VAL A 46 -2.80 9.39 -3.51
N ASN A 47 -3.07 8.15 -3.92
CA ASN A 47 -4.30 7.46 -3.51
C ASN A 47 -4.30 7.12 -2.01
N ALA A 48 -3.15 6.72 -1.43
CA ALA A 48 -3.04 6.47 0.00
C ALA A 48 -3.35 7.73 0.82
N ILE A 49 -2.82 8.90 0.42
CA ILE A 49 -3.11 10.17 1.07
C ILE A 49 -4.60 10.53 0.94
N ARG A 50 -5.17 10.36 -0.27
CA ARG A 50 -6.59 10.60 -0.53
C ARG A 50 -7.48 9.73 0.34
N ASP A 51 -7.20 8.43 0.40
CA ASP A 51 -8.00 7.46 1.13
C ASP A 51 -7.88 7.68 2.64
N TYR A 52 -6.70 8.08 3.12
CA TYR A 52 -6.50 8.50 4.51
C TYR A 52 -7.30 9.77 4.84
N ARG A 53 -7.27 10.79 3.96
CA ARG A 53 -8.11 11.99 4.08
C ARG A 53 -9.59 11.66 4.12
N LYS A 54 -10.07 10.79 3.23
CA LYS A 54 -11.49 10.38 3.19
C LYS A 54 -11.94 9.70 4.48
N LYS A 55 -11.04 8.97 5.16
CA LYS A 55 -11.30 8.35 6.46
C LYS A 55 -11.19 9.34 7.64
N ASN A 56 -10.32 10.35 7.53
CA ASN A 56 -10.01 11.30 8.60
C ASN A 56 -10.14 12.76 8.14
N PRO A 57 -11.31 13.23 7.68
CA PRO A 57 -11.46 14.50 6.96
C PRO A 57 -11.01 15.73 7.75
N ASP A 58 -11.14 15.71 9.07
CA ASP A 58 -10.86 16.85 9.94
C ASP A 58 -9.43 16.88 10.49
N THR A 59 -8.77 15.71 10.59
CA THR A 59 -7.44 15.60 11.23
C THR A 59 -6.34 15.11 10.29
N TRP A 60 -6.64 14.82 9.01
CA TRP A 60 -5.68 14.18 8.11
C TRP A 60 -4.37 14.95 7.90
N THR A 61 -4.36 16.28 7.99
CA THR A 61 -3.14 17.09 7.89
C THR A 61 -2.35 17.15 9.20
N GLN A 62 -3.01 16.89 10.33
CA GLN A 62 -2.43 16.91 11.67
C GLN A 62 -1.81 15.55 12.00
N ASP A 63 -2.60 14.48 11.85
CA ASP A 63 -2.22 13.12 12.24
C ASP A 63 -1.62 12.31 11.07
N GLY A 64 -1.64 12.85 9.85
CA GLY A 64 -1.25 12.11 8.64
C GLY A 64 0.22 11.70 8.61
N LEU A 65 1.12 12.52 9.15
CA LEU A 65 2.53 12.18 9.27
C LEU A 65 2.76 11.08 10.30
N ASP A 66 2.03 11.10 11.41
CA ASP A 66 2.09 10.06 12.44
C ASP A 66 1.52 8.74 11.90
N TYR A 67 0.42 8.80 11.15
CA TYR A 67 -0.12 7.63 10.46
C TYR A 67 0.90 7.04 9.47
N PHE A 68 1.54 7.88 8.66
CA PHE A 68 2.57 7.46 7.71
C PHE A 68 3.78 6.84 8.42
N ALA A 69 4.26 7.46 9.51
CA ALA A 69 5.36 6.92 10.31
C ALA A 69 5.00 5.56 10.95
N ASN A 70 3.78 5.41 11.44
CA ASN A 70 3.29 4.16 11.98
C ASN A 70 3.16 3.08 10.90
N ASP A 71 2.78 3.41 9.67
CA ASP A 71 2.68 2.44 8.58
C ASP A 71 4.06 1.95 8.12
N MET A 72 5.01 2.88 7.99
CA MET A 72 6.43 2.56 7.75
C MET A 72 7.03 1.67 8.84
N GLY A 73 6.62 1.86 10.10
CA GLY A 73 7.12 1.09 11.24
C GLY A 73 6.65 -0.37 11.30
N LYS A 74 5.67 -0.77 10.49
CA LYS A 74 5.10 -2.14 10.53
C LYS A 74 6.06 -3.20 10.02
N SER A 75 6.86 -2.90 9.00
CA SER A 75 7.85 -3.82 8.45
C SER A 75 8.87 -3.08 7.57
N VAL A 76 10.02 -3.71 7.32
CA VAL A 76 11.02 -3.20 6.36
C VAL A 76 10.42 -3.05 4.95
N SER A 77 9.50 -3.94 4.57
CA SER A 77 8.84 -3.88 3.27
C SER A 77 7.88 -2.70 3.15
N ASN A 78 7.09 -2.42 4.20
CA ASN A 78 6.25 -1.22 4.28
C ASN A 78 7.12 0.04 4.23
N PHE A 79 8.16 0.11 5.05
CA PHE A 79 9.09 1.23 5.02
C PHE A 79 9.61 1.51 3.60
N LEU A 80 10.12 0.49 2.91
CA LEU A 80 10.66 0.65 1.56
C LEU A 80 9.59 1.05 0.54
N TYR A 81 8.38 0.51 0.66
CA TYR A 81 7.26 0.83 -0.21
C TYR A 81 6.77 2.26 -0.01
N ASP A 82 6.49 2.62 1.24
CA ASP A 82 5.96 3.93 1.65
C ASP A 82 6.98 5.04 1.37
N PHE A 83 8.26 4.77 1.63
CA PHE A 83 9.33 5.72 1.32
C PHE A 83 9.45 5.94 -0.19
N ALA A 84 9.38 4.88 -1.00
CA ALA A 84 9.38 5.03 -2.45
C ALA A 84 8.19 5.85 -2.92
N CYS A 85 6.97 5.51 -2.51
CA CYS A 85 5.75 6.24 -2.83
C CYS A 85 5.85 7.72 -2.43
N ALA A 86 6.29 8.00 -1.20
CA ALA A 86 6.50 9.36 -0.72
C ALA A 86 7.54 10.11 -1.55
N SER A 87 8.66 9.47 -1.90
CA SER A 87 9.71 10.11 -2.71
C SER A 87 9.17 10.57 -4.07
N TRP A 88 8.33 9.77 -4.73
CA TRP A 88 7.74 10.11 -6.03
C TRP A 88 6.66 11.18 -5.92
N VAL A 89 5.83 11.15 -4.87
CA VAL A 89 4.83 12.19 -4.60
C VAL A 89 5.51 13.53 -4.29
N LEU A 90 6.55 13.54 -3.46
CA LEU A 90 7.31 14.75 -3.13
C LEU A 90 8.10 15.27 -4.34
N GLY A 91 8.75 14.38 -5.08
CA GLY A 91 9.50 14.73 -6.28
C GLY A 91 8.62 15.35 -7.37
N THR A 92 7.45 14.76 -7.63
CA THR A 92 6.48 15.36 -8.56
C THR A 92 5.92 16.68 -8.04
N SER A 93 5.69 16.81 -6.73
CA SER A 93 5.23 18.07 -6.11
C SER A 93 6.23 19.22 -6.31
N ALA A 94 7.53 18.94 -6.31
CA ALA A 94 8.57 19.95 -6.51
C ALA A 94 8.54 20.65 -7.89
N THR A 95 7.82 20.10 -8.87
CA THR A 95 7.69 20.68 -10.22
C THR A 95 6.67 21.82 -10.34
N GLY A 96 5.92 22.12 -9.26
CA GLY A 96 4.83 23.11 -9.27
C GLY A 96 3.56 22.60 -9.94
N ILE A 97 3.61 22.21 -11.22
CA ILE A 97 2.48 21.59 -11.93
C ILE A 97 2.08 20.28 -11.24
N GLY A 98 3.06 19.46 -10.89
CA GLY A 98 2.81 18.20 -10.19
C GLY A 98 2.18 18.41 -8.81
N LEU A 99 2.47 19.52 -8.11
CA LEU A 99 1.80 19.84 -6.84
C LEU A 99 0.29 20.05 -7.06
N VAL A 100 -0.09 20.80 -8.09
CA VAL A 100 -1.50 21.06 -8.41
C VAL A 100 -2.22 19.76 -8.78
N ILE A 101 -1.59 18.89 -9.57
CA ILE A 101 -2.14 17.58 -9.95
C ILE A 101 -2.30 16.68 -8.72
N ASN A 102 -1.26 16.58 -7.89
CA ASN A 102 -1.29 15.79 -6.66
C ASN A 102 -2.40 16.26 -5.73
N ALA A 103 -2.49 17.57 -5.49
CA ALA A 103 -3.54 18.17 -4.67
C ALA A 103 -4.93 17.91 -5.26
N ALA A 104 -5.11 18.04 -6.57
CA ALA A 104 -6.39 17.75 -7.22
C ALA A 104 -6.81 16.29 -6.98
N ILE A 105 -5.90 15.32 -7.15
CA ILE A 105 -6.20 13.89 -6.92
C ILE A 105 -6.55 13.64 -5.45
N ILE A 106 -5.82 14.23 -4.50
CA ILE A 106 -6.04 14.07 -3.05
C ILE A 106 -7.37 14.70 -2.61
N LEU A 107 -7.78 15.79 -3.27
CA LEU A 107 -8.99 16.52 -2.88
C LEU A 107 -10.28 15.96 -3.50
N LEU A 108 -10.19 15.17 -4.57
CA LEU A 108 -11.28 14.37 -5.18
C LEU A 108 -11.72 13.19 -4.28
#